data_AF-A0A925RDH2-F1
#
_entry.id   AF-A0A925RDH2-F1
#
_cell.length_a   1.000
_cell.length_b   1.000
_cell.length_c   1.000
_cell.angle_alpha   90.00
_cell.angle_beta   90.00
_cell.angle_gamma   90.00
#
_symmetry.space_group_name_H-M   'P 1'
#
loop_
_entity.id
_entity.type
_entity.pdbx_description
1 polymer ?
#
loop_
_entity_poly.entity_id
_entity_poly.type
_entity_poly.pdbx_seq_one_letter_code
_entity_poly.pdbx_strand_id
1 'polypeptide(L)'
;MSDPHETIHPTVRRLATATCVVALLPISMGALVTTLGAGMAFADWPSSDGQNMLLYPWFRDFADHPEKFVEHGHRLAGVLIGLVSIALFATALVLERNWVKTFAAIILVSVVVQGAIGGARVLLDQRILAMTHSLTGGAFFSLCVVFRLLCSKGWPRWNQQPDRRLTPPAAAIVAITPLAWSHSIFSEVCCDTF
;
A
#
# COMPACT_ATOMS: atom_id res chain seq x y z
N MET A 1 -7.48 -14.43 -37.21
CA MET A 1 -7.91 -15.10 -35.97
C MET A 1 -6.75 -14.97 -34.98
N SER A 2 -6.69 -13.87 -34.23
CA SER A 2 -5.60 -13.61 -33.26
C SER A 2 -5.81 -14.45 -32.00
N ASP A 3 -4.76 -15.11 -31.52
CA ASP A 3 -4.78 -16.00 -30.34
C ASP A 3 -5.40 -15.29 -29.10
N PRO A 4 -6.36 -15.91 -28.37
CA PRO A 4 -7.18 -15.28 -27.33
C PRO A 4 -6.48 -15.07 -25.98
N HIS A 5 -5.16 -15.24 -25.90
CA HIS A 5 -4.38 -14.85 -24.72
C HIS A 5 -4.09 -13.34 -24.75
N GLU A 6 -5.14 -12.52 -24.64
CA GLU A 6 -5.04 -11.07 -24.74
C GLU A 6 -4.26 -10.49 -23.55
N THR A 7 -2.98 -10.24 -23.79
CA THR A 7 -2.03 -9.78 -22.77
C THR A 7 -2.37 -8.37 -22.30
N ILE A 8 -2.25 -8.11 -21.00
CA ILE A 8 -2.37 -6.76 -20.41
C ILE A 8 -1.45 -5.77 -21.12
N HIS A 9 -1.98 -4.58 -21.41
CA HIS A 9 -1.32 -3.49 -22.10
C HIS A 9 0.02 -3.16 -21.40
N PRO A 10 1.12 -2.97 -22.15
CA PRO A 10 2.44 -2.78 -21.57
C PRO A 10 2.52 -1.58 -20.61
N THR A 11 1.78 -0.50 -20.89
CA THR A 11 1.73 0.69 -20.02
C THR A 11 1.12 0.36 -18.65
N VAL A 12 0.00 -0.36 -18.60
CA VAL A 12 -0.64 -0.76 -17.33
C VAL A 12 0.27 -1.67 -16.52
N ARG A 13 0.98 -2.59 -17.17
CA ARG A 13 1.98 -3.44 -16.50
C ARG A 13 3.17 -2.65 -15.95
N ARG A 14 3.64 -1.63 -16.67
CA ARG A 14 4.69 -0.71 -16.20
C ARG A 14 4.21 0.10 -15.00
N LEU A 15 3.00 0.65 -15.06
CA LEU A 15 2.38 1.38 -13.95
C LEU A 15 2.13 0.47 -12.73
N ALA A 16 1.71 -0.78 -12.92
CA ALA A 16 1.59 -1.74 -11.82
C ALA A 16 2.96 -2.00 -11.16
N THR A 17 4.03 -2.07 -11.95
CA THR A 17 5.40 -2.22 -11.41
C THR A 17 5.84 -0.96 -10.66
N ALA A 18 5.59 0.22 -11.25
CA ALA A 18 5.88 1.50 -10.62
C ALA A 18 5.11 1.67 -9.30
N THR A 19 3.84 1.23 -9.25
CA THR A 19 3.02 1.26 -8.03
C THR A 19 3.66 0.42 -6.93
N CYS A 20 4.12 -0.80 -7.23
CA CYS A 20 4.84 -1.62 -6.25
C CYS A 20 6.13 -0.96 -5.75
N VAL A 21 6.95 -0.43 -6.66
CA VAL A 21 8.23 0.21 -6.31
C VAL A 21 8.00 1.46 -5.47
N VAL A 22 7.07 2.32 -5.88
CA VAL A 22 6.75 3.57 -5.19
C VAL A 22 6.09 3.29 -3.85
N ALA A 23 5.27 2.25 -3.71
CA ALA A 23 4.66 1.86 -2.44
C ALA A 23 5.69 1.48 -1.36
N LEU A 24 6.92 1.12 -1.73
CA LEU A 24 7.99 0.91 -0.76
C LEU A 24 8.40 2.21 -0.05
N LEU A 25 8.31 3.36 -0.72
CA LEU A 25 8.69 4.65 -0.14
C LEU A 25 7.87 5.01 1.12
N PRO A 26 6.51 5.05 1.08
CA PRO A 26 5.74 5.34 2.28
C PRO A 26 5.87 4.26 3.35
N ILE A 27 6.12 3.00 3.00
CA ILE A 27 6.36 1.92 3.97
C ILE A 27 7.69 2.15 4.70
N SER A 28 8.78 2.36 3.97
CA SER A 28 10.10 2.59 4.53
C SER A 28 10.14 3.87 5.36
N MET A 29 9.59 4.97 4.83
CA MET A 29 9.51 6.24 5.56
C MET A 29 8.59 6.13 6.78
N GLY A 30 7.46 5.43 6.68
CA GLY A 30 6.53 5.24 7.80
C GLY A 30 7.13 4.39 8.92
N ALA A 31 7.93 3.38 8.57
CA ALA A 31 8.72 2.63 9.54
C ALA A 31 9.73 3.55 10.24
N LEU A 32 10.42 4.41 9.49
CA LEU A 32 11.38 5.37 10.03
C LEU A 32 10.72 6.40 10.97
N VAL A 33 9.54 6.93 10.60
CA VAL A 33 8.71 7.80 11.46
C VAL A 33 8.40 7.11 12.79
N THR A 34 8.03 5.84 12.74
CA THR A 34 7.69 5.06 13.94
C THR A 34 8.91 4.79 14.81
N THR A 35 10.04 4.39 14.21
CA THR A 35 11.29 4.09 14.92
C THR A 35 11.88 5.33 15.58
N LEU A 36 11.81 6.49 14.93
CA LEU A 36 12.34 7.75 15.45
C LEU A 36 11.37 8.50 16.37
N GLY A 37 10.15 7.99 16.59
CA GLY A 37 9.12 8.70 17.35
C GLY A 37 8.67 10.01 16.69
N ALA A 38 8.95 10.20 15.40
CA ALA A 38 8.72 11.43 14.65
C ALA A 38 7.26 11.61 14.19
N GLY A 39 6.33 10.78 14.67
CA GLY A 39 4.97 10.74 14.14
C GLY A 39 4.07 11.92 14.53
N MET A 40 4.57 12.81 15.39
CA MET A 40 3.90 14.02 15.86
C MET A 40 4.81 15.25 15.69
N ALA A 41 5.78 15.19 14.77
CA ALA A 41 6.64 16.32 14.43
C ALA A 41 5.84 17.47 13.77
N PHE A 42 4.72 17.14 13.13
CA PHE A 42 3.66 18.08 12.75
C PHE A 42 2.36 17.73 13.47
N ALA A 43 1.78 18.72 14.16
CA ALA A 43 0.48 18.56 14.84
C ALA A 43 -0.72 18.76 13.90
N ASP A 44 -0.48 19.18 12.66
CA ASP A 44 -1.49 19.49 11.65
C ASP A 44 -1.46 18.53 10.47
N TRP A 45 -2.62 18.36 9.83
CA TRP A 45 -2.81 17.66 8.57
C TRP A 45 -4.06 18.23 7.90
N PRO A 46 -4.08 18.46 6.56
CA PRO A 46 -3.07 18.08 5.58
C PRO A 46 -1.88 19.04 5.46
N SER A 47 -1.87 20.19 6.13
CA SER A 47 -0.72 21.11 6.15
C SER A 47 0.45 20.57 6.98
N SER A 48 1.60 21.24 6.87
CA SER A 48 2.76 21.06 7.74
C SER A 48 3.17 22.42 8.29
N ASP A 49 2.99 22.64 9.60
CA ASP A 49 3.20 23.92 10.29
C ASP A 49 2.42 25.08 9.63
N GLY A 50 1.18 24.80 9.21
CA GLY A 50 0.32 25.77 8.53
C GLY A 50 0.72 26.08 7.07
N GLN A 51 1.79 25.47 6.55
CA GLN A 51 2.20 25.57 5.16
C GLN A 51 1.56 24.47 4.31
N ASN A 52 1.45 24.73 3.00
CA ASN A 52 0.97 23.73 2.06
C ASN A 52 1.91 22.52 1.99
N MET A 53 1.34 21.31 2.00
CA MET A 53 2.06 20.04 2.00
C MET A 53 3.06 19.86 0.84
N LEU A 54 2.85 20.49 -0.30
CA LEU A 54 3.76 20.38 -1.45
C LEU A 54 4.85 21.47 -1.48
N LEU A 55 4.66 22.56 -0.75
CA LEU A 55 5.54 23.75 -0.79
C LEU A 55 6.39 23.91 0.47
N TYR A 56 6.15 23.09 1.50
CA TYR A 56 6.94 23.09 2.72
C TYR A 56 8.44 22.87 2.38
N PRO A 57 9.37 23.70 2.90
CA PRO A 57 10.80 23.65 2.56
C PRO A 57 11.53 22.50 3.27
N TRP A 58 11.01 21.29 3.09
CA TRP A 58 11.39 20.04 3.74
C TRP A 58 12.88 19.74 3.78
N PHE A 59 13.62 20.04 2.71
CA PHE A 59 15.07 19.77 2.66
C PHE A 59 15.89 20.57 3.67
N ARG A 60 15.37 21.70 4.19
CA ARG A 60 16.06 22.49 5.22
C ARG A 60 16.15 21.76 6.55
N ASP A 61 15.12 20.97 6.86
CA ASP A 61 15.02 20.25 8.13
C ASP A 61 15.89 18.99 8.18
N PHE A 62 16.54 18.60 7.08
CA PHE A 62 17.35 17.38 7.04
C PHE A 62 18.47 17.37 8.09
N ALA A 63 19.08 18.54 8.36
CA ALA A 63 20.16 18.67 9.33
C ALA A 63 19.66 19.12 10.72
N ASP A 64 18.73 20.09 10.75
CA ASP A 64 18.32 20.76 11.98
C ASP A 64 17.15 20.07 12.69
N HIS A 65 16.25 19.42 11.94
CA HIS A 65 15.01 18.80 12.43
C HIS A 65 14.71 17.46 11.72
N PRO A 66 15.55 16.43 11.92
CA PRO A 66 15.44 15.15 11.22
C PRO A 66 14.08 14.46 11.42
N GLU A 67 13.40 14.70 12.54
CA GLU A 67 12.04 14.24 12.82
C GLU A 67 11.02 14.84 11.82
N LYS A 68 11.08 16.16 11.58
CA LYS A 68 10.23 16.84 10.58
C LYS A 68 10.57 16.38 9.17
N PHE A 69 11.86 16.19 8.89
CA PHE A 69 12.30 15.65 7.61
C PHE A 69 11.68 14.28 7.33
N VAL A 70 11.71 13.37 8.30
CA VAL A 70 11.21 12.01 8.10
C VAL A 70 9.68 11.98 8.04
N GLU A 71 8.98 12.74 8.88
CA GLU A 71 7.51 12.80 8.85
C GLU A 71 6.98 13.43 7.55
N HIS A 72 7.54 14.59 7.16
CA HIS A 72 7.10 15.25 5.92
C HIS A 72 7.45 14.43 4.68
N GLY A 73 8.63 13.78 4.67
CA GLY A 73 9.01 12.85 3.61
C GLY A 73 8.05 11.66 3.48
N HIS A 74 7.52 11.14 4.60
CA HIS A 74 6.47 10.13 4.57
C HIS A 74 5.17 10.66 3.95
N ARG A 75 4.75 11.88 4.29
CA ARG A 75 3.57 12.55 3.69
C ARG A 75 3.72 12.71 2.18
N LEU A 76 4.88 13.19 1.72
CA LEU A 76 5.19 13.34 0.30
C LEU A 76 5.23 11.99 -0.44
N ALA A 77 5.77 10.94 0.18
CA ALA A 77 5.73 9.59 -0.36
C ALA A 77 4.28 9.09 -0.51
N GLY A 78 3.39 9.43 0.45
CA GLY A 78 1.95 9.20 0.38
C GLY A 78 1.28 9.89 -0.81
N VAL A 79 1.60 11.16 -1.06
CA VAL A 79 1.12 11.90 -2.24
C VAL A 79 1.60 11.23 -3.53
N LEU A 80 2.88 10.87 -3.61
CA LEU A 80 3.46 10.25 -4.79
C LEU A 80 2.79 8.90 -5.13
N ILE A 81 2.58 8.03 -4.14
CA ILE A 81 1.87 6.77 -4.39
C ILE A 81 0.41 7.01 -4.82
N GLY A 82 -0.27 8.00 -4.24
CA GLY A 82 -1.62 8.41 -4.66
C GLY A 82 -1.68 8.83 -6.12
N LEU A 83 -0.73 9.67 -6.57
CA LEU A 83 -0.65 10.11 -7.97
C LEU A 83 -0.38 8.94 -8.93
N VAL A 84 0.51 8.00 -8.55
CA VAL A 84 0.79 6.80 -9.34
C VAL A 84 -0.45 5.89 -9.41
N SER A 85 -1.21 5.75 -8.32
CA SER A 85 -2.47 5.00 -8.32
C SER A 85 -3.55 5.65 -9.20
N ILE A 86 -3.65 6.98 -9.23
CA ILE A 86 -4.54 7.70 -10.14
C ILE A 86 -4.14 7.43 -11.59
N ALA A 87 -2.85 7.54 -11.92
CA ALA A 87 -2.34 7.27 -13.27
C ALA A 87 -2.61 5.83 -13.70
N LEU A 88 -2.44 4.86 -12.79
CA LEU A 88 -2.77 3.46 -13.02
C LEU A 88 -4.25 3.28 -13.34
N PHE A 89 -5.14 3.83 -12.51
CA PHE A 89 -6.58 3.71 -12.69
C PHE A 89 -7.04 4.39 -13.99
N ALA A 90 -6.63 5.63 -14.24
CA ALA A 90 -6.98 6.37 -15.46
C ALA A 90 -6.53 5.63 -16.73
N THR A 91 -5.32 5.05 -16.72
CA THR A 91 -4.82 4.27 -17.85
C THR A 91 -5.61 2.97 -18.04
N ALA A 92 -5.96 2.28 -16.96
CA ALA A 92 -6.76 1.05 -17.01
C ALA A 92 -8.18 1.31 -17.55
N LEU A 93 -8.79 2.46 -17.21
CA LEU A 93 -10.11 2.83 -17.73
C LEU A 93 -10.16 2.88 -19.26
N VAL A 94 -9.07 3.36 -19.88
CA VAL A 94 -8.96 3.56 -21.34
C VAL A 94 -8.50 2.27 -22.05
N LEU A 95 -7.53 1.55 -21.49
CA LEU A 95 -6.79 0.51 -22.22
C LEU A 95 -7.15 -0.93 -21.88
N GLU A 96 -7.94 -1.17 -20.82
CA GLU A 96 -8.12 -2.52 -20.27
C GLU A 96 -9.58 -2.94 -20.16
N ARG A 97 -9.79 -4.21 -19.79
CA ARG A 97 -11.10 -4.82 -19.50
C ARG A 97 -11.54 -4.61 -18.05
N ASN A 98 -12.84 -4.82 -17.79
CA ASN A 98 -13.50 -4.42 -16.54
C ASN A 98 -12.82 -4.93 -15.26
N TRP A 99 -12.34 -6.18 -15.20
CA TRP A 99 -11.70 -6.68 -13.98
C TRP A 99 -10.42 -5.92 -13.61
N VAL A 100 -9.63 -5.47 -14.61
CA VAL A 100 -8.41 -4.67 -14.40
C VAL A 100 -8.79 -3.28 -13.89
N LYS A 101 -9.86 -2.70 -14.46
CA LYS A 101 -10.42 -1.40 -14.02
C LYS A 101 -10.87 -1.47 -12.57
N THR A 102 -11.62 -2.51 -12.21
CA THR A 102 -12.08 -2.73 -10.83
C THR A 102 -10.91 -2.90 -9.88
N PHE A 103 -9.91 -3.71 -10.24
CA PHE A 103 -8.72 -3.86 -9.38
C PHE A 103 -7.93 -2.56 -9.21
N ALA A 104 -7.73 -1.79 -10.29
CA ALA A 104 -7.07 -0.50 -10.22
C ALA A 104 -7.89 0.52 -9.40
N ALA A 105 -9.22 0.47 -9.46
CA ALA A 105 -10.11 1.26 -8.62
C ALA A 105 -9.97 0.88 -7.14
N ILE A 106 -9.91 -0.42 -6.81
CA ILE A 106 -9.70 -0.89 -5.44
C ILE A 106 -8.36 -0.35 -4.91
N ILE A 107 -7.27 -0.44 -5.68
CA ILE A 107 -5.96 0.13 -5.29
C ILE A 107 -6.09 1.64 -5.00
N LEU A 108 -6.75 2.40 -5.90
CA LEU A 108 -6.93 3.84 -5.73
C LEU A 108 -7.76 4.16 -4.47
N VAL A 109 -8.87 3.48 -4.25
CA VAL A 109 -9.69 3.68 -3.06
C VAL A 109 -8.92 3.31 -1.80
N SER A 110 -8.18 2.19 -1.81
CA SER A 110 -7.36 1.76 -0.68
C SER A 110 -6.30 2.81 -0.30
N VAL A 111 -5.60 3.43 -1.26
CA VAL A 111 -4.59 4.46 -0.94
C VAL A 111 -5.21 5.76 -0.43
N VAL A 112 -6.41 6.13 -0.91
CA VAL A 112 -7.16 7.28 -0.36
C VAL A 112 -7.56 7.02 1.09
N VAL A 113 -8.08 5.83 1.38
CA VAL A 113 -8.41 5.42 2.76
C VAL A 113 -7.14 5.40 3.63
N GLN A 114 -6.00 4.93 3.12
CA GLN A 114 -4.72 5.01 3.84
C GLN A 114 -4.33 6.44 4.19
N GLY A 115 -4.43 7.37 3.23
CA GLY A 115 -4.16 8.79 3.49
C GLY A 115 -5.07 9.37 4.58
N ALA A 116 -6.36 9.01 4.56
CA ALA A 116 -7.32 9.45 5.57
C ALA A 116 -7.02 8.88 6.97
N ILE A 117 -6.71 7.58 7.08
CA ILE A 117 -6.32 6.96 8.37
C ILE A 117 -5.00 7.58 8.87
N GLY A 118 -4.04 7.81 7.98
CA GLY A 118 -2.77 8.46 8.28
C GLY A 118 -2.94 9.91 8.78
N GLY A 119 -3.82 10.70 8.15
CA GLY A 119 -4.17 12.04 8.64
C GLY A 119 -4.90 12.00 9.98
N ALA A 120 -5.88 11.10 10.11
CA ALA A 120 -6.65 10.95 11.35
C ALA A 120 -5.77 10.57 12.55
N ARG A 121 -4.75 9.72 12.36
CA ARG A 121 -3.84 9.36 13.46
C ARG A 121 -2.98 10.52 13.94
N VAL A 122 -2.67 11.48 13.07
CA VAL A 122 -1.97 12.73 13.47
C VAL A 122 -2.93 13.63 14.23
N LEU A 123 -4.11 13.88 13.67
CA LEU A 123 -5.08 14.82 14.26
C LEU A 123 -5.64 14.37 15.61
N LEU A 124 -5.78 13.05 15.82
CA LEU A 124 -6.37 12.49 17.03
C LEU A 124 -5.33 12.01 18.05
N ASP A 125 -4.04 11.98 17.68
CA ASP A 125 -2.95 11.44 18.50
C ASP A 125 -3.27 10.04 19.09
N GLN A 126 -3.85 9.18 18.25
CA GLN A 126 -4.36 7.86 18.65
C GLN A 126 -3.40 6.76 18.22
N ARG A 127 -2.77 6.10 19.19
CA ARG A 127 -1.87 4.95 18.94
C ARG A 127 -2.56 3.79 18.20
N ILE A 128 -3.85 3.56 18.46
CA ILE A 128 -4.63 2.54 17.75
C ILE A 128 -4.69 2.85 16.26
N LEU A 129 -4.95 4.10 15.88
CA LEU A 129 -4.99 4.50 14.47
C LEU A 129 -3.61 4.39 13.82
N ALA A 130 -2.52 4.68 14.53
CA ALA A 130 -1.17 4.45 14.04
C ALA A 130 -0.91 2.95 13.74
N MET A 131 -1.30 2.05 14.64
CA MET A 131 -1.18 0.60 14.43
C MET A 131 -2.06 0.12 13.27
N THR A 132 -3.31 0.58 13.21
CA THR A 132 -4.24 0.27 12.11
C THR A 132 -3.67 0.73 10.77
N HIS A 133 -3.13 1.95 10.69
CA HIS A 133 -2.50 2.49 9.49
C HIS A 133 -1.32 1.63 9.03
N SER A 134 -0.41 1.27 9.94
CA SER A 134 0.74 0.42 9.61
C SER A 134 0.34 -0.95 9.08
N LEU A 135 -0.61 -1.63 9.75
CA LEU A 135 -1.09 -2.95 9.33
C LEU A 135 -1.77 -2.89 7.95
N THR A 136 -2.68 -1.92 7.78
CA THR A 136 -3.45 -1.78 6.54
C THR A 136 -2.58 -1.26 5.38
N GLY A 137 -1.49 -0.54 5.67
CA GLY A 137 -0.44 -0.20 4.70
C GLY A 137 0.27 -1.45 4.14
N GLY A 138 0.59 -2.43 4.98
CA GLY A 138 1.13 -3.72 4.53
C GLY A 138 0.15 -4.51 3.65
N ALA A 139 -1.14 -4.45 3.98
CA ALA A 139 -2.20 -5.05 3.16
C ALA A 139 -2.33 -4.35 1.79
N PHE A 140 -2.24 -3.01 1.75
CA PHE A 140 -2.22 -2.24 0.50
C PHE A 140 -1.02 -2.61 -0.39
N PHE A 141 0.17 -2.77 0.19
CA PHE A 141 1.35 -3.21 -0.56
C PHE A 141 1.14 -4.60 -1.17
N SER A 142 0.62 -5.52 -0.37
CA SER A 142 0.30 -6.89 -0.80
C SER A 142 -0.70 -6.90 -1.95
N LEU A 143 -1.74 -6.05 -1.89
CA LEU A 143 -2.70 -5.86 -2.97
C LEU A 143 -2.02 -5.39 -4.26
N CYS A 144 -1.09 -4.43 -4.18
CA CYS A 144 -0.33 -3.95 -5.34
C CYS A 144 0.51 -5.08 -5.98
N VAL A 145 1.19 -5.88 -5.15
CA VAL A 145 1.99 -7.03 -5.61
C VAL A 145 1.11 -8.07 -6.28
N VAL A 146 -0.01 -8.46 -5.66
CA VAL A 146 -0.98 -9.39 -6.24
C VAL A 146 -1.46 -8.88 -7.60
N PHE A 147 -1.88 -7.63 -7.70
CA PHE A 147 -2.32 -7.05 -8.96
C PHE A 147 -1.21 -7.08 -10.04
N ARG A 148 0.03 -6.75 -9.66
CA ARG A 148 1.18 -6.83 -10.56
C ARG A 148 1.49 -8.26 -11.02
N LEU A 149 1.31 -9.26 -10.15
CA LEU A 149 1.47 -10.68 -10.50
C LEU A 149 0.38 -11.13 -11.48
N LEU A 150 -0.88 -10.77 -11.23
CA LEU A 150 -2.01 -11.03 -12.13
C LEU A 150 -1.82 -10.39 -13.50
N CYS A 151 -1.18 -9.22 -13.57
CA CYS A 151 -0.86 -8.54 -14.84
C CYS A 151 0.39 -9.10 -15.56
N SER A 152 1.09 -10.09 -14.99
CA SER A 152 2.32 -10.64 -15.58
C SER A 152 2.02 -11.57 -16.75
N LYS A 153 2.90 -11.57 -17.77
CA LYS A 153 2.77 -12.46 -18.94
C LYS A 153 2.85 -13.94 -18.58
N GLY A 154 3.53 -14.27 -17.47
CA GLY A 154 3.71 -15.64 -17.00
C GLY A 154 2.52 -16.19 -16.23
N TRP A 155 1.65 -15.34 -15.69
CA TRP A 155 0.53 -15.78 -14.85
C TRP A 155 -0.45 -16.72 -15.57
N PRO A 156 -0.92 -16.43 -16.81
CA PRO A 156 -1.82 -17.37 -17.51
C PRO A 156 -1.17 -18.73 -17.77
N ARG A 157 0.13 -18.76 -18.06
CA ARG A 157 0.89 -20.00 -18.27
C ARG A 157 1.06 -20.79 -16.99
N TRP A 158 1.39 -20.12 -15.89
CA TRP A 158 1.55 -20.75 -14.58
C TRP A 158 0.22 -21.30 -14.06
N ASN A 159 -0.86 -20.53 -14.18
CA ASN A 159 -2.20 -20.95 -13.74
C ASN A 159 -2.79 -22.12 -14.55
N GLN A 160 -2.28 -22.38 -15.76
CA GLN A 160 -2.71 -23.49 -16.61
C GLN A 160 -1.90 -24.78 -16.39
N GLN A 161 -0.81 -24.73 -15.62
CA GLN A 161 -0.05 -25.94 -15.29
C GLN A 161 -0.76 -26.67 -14.15
N PRO A 162 -1.21 -27.93 -14.34
CA PRO A 162 -1.78 -28.71 -13.24
C PRO A 162 -0.71 -28.94 -12.18
N ASP A 163 -0.91 -28.32 -11.02
CA ASP A 163 0.06 -28.36 -9.93
C ASP A 163 0.02 -29.75 -9.28
N ARG A 164 0.82 -30.69 -9.80
CA ARG A 164 0.87 -32.09 -9.32
C ARG A 164 1.33 -32.25 -7.87
N ARG A 165 1.75 -31.16 -7.20
CA ARG A 165 2.28 -31.15 -5.83
C ARG A 165 1.27 -30.71 -4.77
N LEU A 166 0.23 -29.96 -5.14
CA LEU A 166 -0.82 -29.52 -4.22
C LEU A 166 -1.97 -30.53 -4.29
N THR A 167 -1.96 -31.51 -3.39
CA THR A 167 -3.14 -32.32 -3.15
C THR A 167 -4.24 -31.44 -2.51
N PRO A 168 -5.53 -31.72 -2.72
CA PRO A 168 -6.64 -30.98 -2.11
C PRO A 168 -6.48 -30.70 -0.59
N PRO A 169 -5.97 -31.64 0.24
CA PRO A 169 -5.71 -31.35 1.65
C PRO A 169 -4.58 -30.33 1.87
N ALA A 170 -3.52 -30.32 1.06
CA ALA A 170 -2.43 -29.35 1.17
C ALA A 170 -2.89 -27.92 0.83
N ALA A 171 -3.76 -27.77 -0.18
CA ALA A 171 -4.37 -26.48 -0.52
C ALA A 171 -5.30 -25.96 0.58
N ALA A 172 -6.07 -26.85 1.23
CA ALA A 172 -6.92 -26.48 2.36
C ALA A 172 -6.10 -26.00 3.57
N ILE A 173 -4.98 -26.67 3.88
CA ILE A 173 -4.09 -26.27 4.98
C ILE A 173 -3.54 -24.85 4.76
N VAL A 174 -3.09 -24.53 3.54
CA VAL A 174 -2.57 -23.19 3.18
C VAL A 174 -3.65 -22.11 3.24
N ALA A 175 -4.89 -22.43 2.85
CA ALA A 175 -6.00 -21.48 2.89
C ALA A 175 -6.49 -21.16 4.32
N ILE A 176 -6.36 -22.13 5.25
CA ILE A 176 -6.85 -22.01 6.63
C ILE A 176 -5.79 -21.44 7.58
N THR A 177 -4.50 -21.52 7.23
CA THR A 177 -3.39 -21.03 8.10
C THR A 177 -3.49 -19.54 8.48
N PRO A 178 -3.88 -18.63 7.58
CA PRO A 178 -4.06 -17.22 7.92
C PRO A 178 -5.19 -16.99 8.94
N LEU A 179 -6.26 -17.79 8.88
CA LEU A 179 -7.38 -17.72 9.82
C LEU A 179 -6.96 -18.23 11.20
N ALA A 180 -6.19 -19.32 11.25
CA ALA A 180 -5.65 -19.86 12.51
C ALA A 180 -4.67 -18.87 13.19
N TRP A 181 -3.83 -18.17 12.41
CA TRP A 181 -2.90 -17.17 12.95
C TRP A 181 -3.59 -15.87 13.41
N SER A 182 -4.69 -15.47 12.76
CA SER A 182 -5.43 -14.27 13.14
C SER A 182 -6.07 -14.34 14.53
N HIS A 183 -6.48 -15.54 14.97
CA HIS A 183 -7.02 -15.74 16.31
C HIS A 183 -5.96 -15.61 17.40
N SER A 184 -4.74 -16.11 17.18
CA SER A 184 -3.66 -16.10 18.16
C SER A 184 -3.05 -14.71 18.39
N ILE A 185 -2.86 -13.94 17.32
CA ILE A 185 -2.35 -12.56 17.42
C ILE A 185 -3.35 -11.66 18.15
N PHE A 186 -4.65 -11.83 17.89
CA PHE A 186 -5.68 -11.03 18.56
C PHE A 186 -5.78 -11.37 20.06
N SER A 187 -5.56 -12.63 20.45
CA SER A 187 -5.53 -13.01 21.87
C SER A 187 -4.32 -12.49 22.63
N GLU A 188 -3.13 -12.42 22.02
CA GLU A 188 -1.93 -11.89 22.69
C GLU A 188 -2.01 -10.36 22.86
N VAL A 189 -2.47 -9.63 21.84
CA VAL A 189 -2.62 -8.16 21.90
C VAL A 189 -3.69 -7.73 22.92
N CYS A 190 -4.76 -8.52 23.10
CA CYS A 190 -5.79 -8.25 24.11
C CYS A 190 -5.37 -8.63 25.55
N CYS A 191 -4.42 -9.54 25.74
CA CYS A 191 -3.94 -9.91 27.08
C CYS A 191 -2.95 -8.89 27.66
N ASP A 192 -2.19 -8.17 26.83
CA ASP A 192 -1.19 -7.18 27.28
C ASP A 192 -1.78 -5.78 27.58
N THR A 193 -3.11 -5.62 27.57
CA THR A 193 -3.80 -4.34 27.77
C THR A 193 -4.72 -4.28 29.00
N PHE A 194 -4.55 -5.17 29.98
CA PHE A 194 -5.16 -5.07 31.32
C PHE A 194 -4.13 -5.19 32.44
#